data_AF-A0A6L8DT31-F1
#
_entry.id   AF-A0A6L8DT31-F1
#
_cell.length_a   1.000
_cell.length_b   1.000
_cell.length_c   1.000
_cell.angle_alpha   90.00
_cell.angle_beta   90.00
_cell.angle_gamma   90.00
#
_symmetry.space_group_name_H-M   'P 1'
#
loop_
_entity.id
_entity.type
_entity.pdbx_description
1 polymer ?
#
loop_
_entity_poly.entity_id
_entity_poly.type
_entity_poly.pdbx_seq_one_letter_code
_entity_poly.pdbx_strand_id
1 'polypeptide(L)'
;MTIRNILHRGVRRLFLHDDSRAVPPAATDKLRKMLAFLQDIAAPAELHAIPIWKAHQLTGDRKGVWSLHVTRNWRLTFRVDGDEIVDIDFEDYH
;
A
#
# COMPACT_ATOMS: atom_id res chain seq x y z
N MET A 1 -5.03 5.77 -9.61
CA MET A 1 -3.73 5.68 -10.31
C MET A 1 -3.55 4.24 -10.76
N THR A 2 -2.81 3.98 -11.84
CA THR A 2 -2.66 2.59 -12.31
C THR A 2 -1.63 1.84 -11.46
N ILE A 3 -1.99 0.68 -10.90
CA ILE A 3 -1.02 -0.17 -10.19
C ILE A 3 -0.24 -0.97 -11.22
N ARG A 4 1.06 -0.68 -11.37
CA ARG A 4 1.95 -1.39 -12.31
C ARG A 4 2.42 -2.73 -11.78
N ASN A 5 2.90 -2.78 -10.52
CA ASN A 5 3.44 -3.99 -9.93
C ASN A 5 3.28 -4.06 -8.40
N ILE A 6 3.17 -5.30 -7.90
CA ILE A 6 3.12 -5.63 -6.47
C ILE A 6 4.20 -6.67 -6.18
N LEU A 7 5.19 -6.28 -5.37
CA LEU A 7 6.32 -7.10 -4.96
C LEU A 7 5.89 -8.17 -3.95
N HIS A 8 5.10 -7.79 -2.94
CA HIS A 8 4.63 -8.72 -1.93
C HIS A 8 3.68 -9.76 -2.54
N ARG A 9 4.12 -11.02 -2.59
CA ARG A 9 3.35 -12.12 -3.22
C ARG A 9 1.96 -12.28 -2.61
N GLY A 10 1.82 -12.11 -1.28
CA GLY A 10 0.54 -12.23 -0.60
C GLY A 10 -0.43 -11.09 -0.92
N VAL A 11 0.07 -9.86 -1.05
CA VAL A 11 -0.76 -8.71 -1.42
C VAL A 11 -1.14 -8.82 -2.89
N ARG A 12 -0.22 -9.27 -3.74
CA ARG A 12 -0.52 -9.52 -5.16
C ARG A 12 -1.64 -10.57 -5.33
N ARG A 13 -1.62 -11.64 -4.55
CA ARG A 13 -2.68 -12.67 -4.55
C ARG A 13 -4.02 -12.12 -4.06
N LEU A 14 -4.00 -11.33 -2.98
CA LEU A 14 -5.19 -10.65 -2.49
C LEU A 14 -5.76 -9.72 -3.56
N PHE A 15 -4.92 -8.95 -4.25
CA PHE A 15 -5.33 -7.98 -5.26
C PHE A 15 -5.93 -8.65 -6.51
N LEU A 16 -5.26 -9.68 -7.05
CA LEU A 16 -5.65 -10.30 -8.32
C LEU A 16 -6.75 -11.35 -8.19
N HIS A 17 -6.85 -12.01 -7.03
CA HIS A 17 -7.68 -13.21 -6.88
C HIS A 17 -8.55 -13.19 -5.62
N ASP A 18 -8.54 -12.10 -4.86
CA ASP A 18 -9.17 -12.00 -3.55
C ASP A 18 -8.72 -13.08 -2.54
N ASP A 19 -7.51 -13.64 -2.75
CA ASP A 19 -6.94 -14.70 -1.91
C ASP A 19 -6.14 -14.11 -0.74
N SER A 20 -6.76 -14.09 0.45
CA SER A 20 -6.19 -13.51 1.67
C SER A 20 -5.29 -14.46 2.48
N ARG A 21 -5.11 -15.72 2.06
CA ARG A 21 -4.39 -16.73 2.87
C ARG A 21 -2.92 -16.38 3.16
N ALA A 22 -2.35 -15.49 2.35
CA ALA A 22 -0.96 -15.08 2.43
C ALA A 22 -0.76 -13.68 3.07
N VAL A 23 -1.79 -13.13 3.71
CA VAL A 23 -1.71 -11.90 4.52
C VAL A 23 -2.35 -12.12 5.90
N PRO A 24 -1.95 -11.37 6.93
CA PRO A 24 -2.58 -11.48 8.24
C PRO A 24 -4.10 -11.18 8.17
N PRO A 25 -4.97 -11.96 8.84
CA PRO A 25 -6.42 -11.72 8.84
C PRO A 25 -6.77 -10.29 9.26
N ALA A 26 -6.10 -9.77 10.30
CA ALA A 26 -6.29 -8.42 10.81
C ALA A 26 -5.91 -7.30 9.81
N ALA A 27 -5.14 -7.61 8.76
CA ALA A 27 -4.74 -6.66 7.71
C ALA A 27 -5.63 -6.75 6.46
N THR A 28 -6.36 -7.85 6.27
CA THR A 28 -6.98 -8.22 4.98
C THR A 28 -7.93 -7.14 4.47
N ASP A 29 -8.95 -6.77 5.25
CA ASP A 29 -9.96 -5.80 4.80
C ASP A 29 -9.39 -4.40 4.59
N LYS A 30 -8.37 -4.04 5.38
CA LYS A 30 -7.72 -2.75 5.24
C LYS A 30 -6.84 -2.70 4.00
N LEU A 31 -6.13 -3.78 3.69
CA LEU A 31 -5.36 -3.91 2.45
C LEU A 31 -6.26 -3.84 1.22
N ARG A 32 -7.42 -4.52 1.21
CA ARG A 32 -8.40 -4.41 0.13
C ARG A 32 -8.83 -2.95 -0.11
N LYS A 33 -9.21 -2.26 0.97
CA LYS A 33 -9.63 -0.84 0.92
C LYS A 33 -8.52 0.07 0.41
N MET A 34 -7.28 -0.15 0.86
CA MET A 34 -6.13 0.62 0.39
C MET A 34 -5.87 0.39 -1.09
N LEU A 35 -5.82 -0.86 -1.56
CA LEU A 35 -5.58 -1.19 -2.95
C LEU A 35 -6.66 -0.62 -3.88
N ALA A 36 -7.94 -0.74 -3.49
CA ALA A 36 -9.05 -0.14 -4.23
C ALA A 36 -8.92 1.39 -4.31
N PHE A 37 -8.61 2.04 -3.20
CA PHE A 37 -8.43 3.50 -3.17
C PHE A 37 -7.24 3.95 -4.02
N LEU A 38 -6.12 3.21 -3.99
CA LEU A 38 -4.95 3.49 -4.81
C LEU A 38 -5.26 3.42 -6.32
N GLN A 39 -6.17 2.53 -6.74
CA GLN A 39 -6.64 2.50 -8.12
C GLN A 39 -7.47 3.72 -8.50
N ASP A 40 -8.21 4.29 -7.55
CA ASP A 40 -9.20 5.36 -7.80
C ASP A 40 -8.62 6.78 -7.73
N ILE A 41 -7.62 7.03 -6.87
CA ILE A 41 -7.06 8.38 -6.69
C ILE A 41 -6.38 8.93 -7.95
N ALA A 42 -6.40 10.25 -8.13
CA ALA A 42 -5.66 10.93 -9.19
C ALA A 42 -4.24 11.32 -8.76
N ALA A 43 -4.03 11.60 -7.47
CA ALA A 43 -2.74 11.99 -6.93
C ALA A 43 -2.45 11.40 -5.54
N PRO A 44 -1.18 11.16 -5.18
CA PRO A 44 -0.80 10.61 -3.88
C PRO A 44 -1.21 11.49 -2.69
N ALA A 45 -1.36 12.80 -2.90
CA ALA A 45 -1.79 13.73 -1.85
C ALA A 45 -3.19 13.38 -1.28
N GLU A 46 -4.04 12.69 -2.06
CA GLU A 46 -5.38 12.27 -1.63
C GLU A 46 -5.33 11.22 -0.51
N LEU A 47 -4.20 10.54 -0.30
CA LEU A 47 -4.01 9.62 0.82
C LEU A 47 -4.19 10.31 2.18
N HIS A 48 -3.94 11.62 2.26
CA HIS A 48 -4.13 12.40 3.47
C HIS A 48 -5.62 12.60 3.83
N ALA A 49 -6.55 12.36 2.90
CA ALA A 49 -7.99 12.36 3.18
C ALA A 49 -8.41 11.19 4.10
N ILE A 50 -7.54 10.20 4.32
CA ILE A 50 -7.79 9.06 5.21
C ILE A 50 -6.77 9.06 6.36
N PRO A 51 -7.03 9.84 7.44
CA PRO A 51 -6.05 10.05 8.52
C PRO A 51 -5.60 8.77 9.23
N ILE A 52 -6.48 7.76 9.33
CA ILE A 52 -6.18 6.48 9.98
C ILE A 52 -5.10 5.65 9.26
N TRP A 53 -4.80 5.99 8.00
CA TRP A 53 -3.70 5.37 7.26
C TRP A 53 -2.35 6.04 7.53
N LYS A 54 -2.33 7.20 8.21
CA LYS A 54 -1.10 7.90 8.59
C LYS A 54 -0.11 8.02 7.43
N ALA A 55 -0.63 8.40 6.26
CA ALA A 55 0.15 8.45 5.03
C ALA A 55 1.31 9.45 5.16
N HIS A 56 2.51 9.01 4.84
CA HIS A 56 3.70 9.85 4.79
C HIS A 56 4.74 9.25 3.85
N GLN A 57 5.63 10.10 3.35
CA GLN A 57 6.81 9.65 2.62
C GLN A 57 7.94 9.31 3.60
N LEU A 58 8.64 8.23 3.31
CA LEU A 58 9.87 7.86 4.01
C LEU A 58 11.00 8.83 3.64
N THR A 59 12.01 8.88 4.50
CA THR A 59 13.21 9.71 4.36
C THR A 59 14.48 8.84 4.26
N GLY A 60 15.66 9.46 4.10
CA GLY A 60 16.93 8.74 3.96
C GLY A 60 17.01 7.93 2.67
N ASP A 61 17.52 6.71 2.75
CA ASP A 61 17.75 5.82 1.60
C ASP A 61 16.46 5.41 0.87
N ARG A 62 15.30 5.56 1.54
CA ARG A 62 13.98 5.26 0.98
C ARG A 62 13.19 6.52 0.64
N LYS A 63 13.87 7.66 0.45
CA LYS A 63 13.22 8.94 0.14
C LYS A 63 12.29 8.80 -1.07
N GLY A 64 11.04 9.26 -0.89
CA GLY A 64 10.01 9.23 -1.93
C GLY A 64 9.14 7.98 -1.94
N VAL A 65 9.47 6.96 -1.14
CA VAL A 65 8.58 5.82 -0.87
C VAL A 65 7.45 6.28 0.04
N TRP A 66 6.20 6.00 -0.33
CA TRP A 66 5.04 6.18 0.51
C TRP A 66 4.90 5.03 1.50
N SER A 67 4.47 5.35 2.72
CA SER A 67 4.18 4.37 3.78
C SER A 67 2.80 4.61 4.35
N LEU A 68 1.97 3.57 4.36
CA LEU A 68 0.63 3.57 4.96
C LEU A 68 0.59 2.61 6.15
N HIS A 69 0.05 3.08 7.26
CA HIS A 69 -0.19 2.29 8.47
C HIS A 69 -1.33 1.30 8.26
N VAL A 70 -1.02 0.00 8.21
CA VAL A 70 -2.01 -1.08 8.13
C VAL A 70 -2.42 -1.50 9.54
N THR A 71 -1.51 -2.11 10.29
CA THR A 71 -1.69 -2.49 11.70
C THR A 71 -0.50 -1.96 12.54
N ARG A 72 -0.43 -2.30 13.84
CA ARG A 72 0.66 -1.90 14.73
C ARG A 72 2.04 -2.12 14.07
N ASN A 73 2.25 -3.33 13.55
CA ASN A 73 3.53 -3.76 13.02
C ASN A 73 3.62 -3.61 11.50
N TRP A 74 2.50 -3.59 10.77
CA TRP A 74 2.56 -3.72 9.32
C TRP A 74 2.37 -2.40 8.58
N ARG A 75 3.14 -2.20 7.51
CA ARG A 75 3.03 -1.06 6.58
C ARG A 75 2.79 -1.56 5.16
N LEU A 76 1.95 -0.84 4.42
CA LEU A 76 1.90 -0.94 2.97
C LEU A 76 2.80 0.16 2.42
N THR A 77 3.79 -0.21 1.63
CA THR A 77 4.74 0.74 1.03
C THR A 77 4.64 0.69 -0.48
N PHE A 78 4.93 1.80 -1.14
CA PHE A 78 4.97 1.88 -2.60
C PHE A 78 5.68 3.14 -3.08
N ARG A 79 5.99 3.22 -4.36
CA ARG A 79 6.48 4.42 -5.03
C ARG A 79 5.47 4.89 -6.07
N VAL A 80 5.61 6.15 -6.47
CA VAL A 80 4.82 6.75 -7.54
C VAL A 80 5.77 7.13 -8.65
N ASP A 81 5.46 6.69 -9.86
CA ASP A 81 6.26 6.87 -11.08
C ASP A 81 5.33 7.43 -12.16
N GLY A 82 5.32 8.75 -12.33
CA GLY A 82 4.31 9.43 -13.15
C GLY A 82 2.91 9.27 -12.57
N ASP A 83 2.01 8.66 -13.35
CA ASP A 83 0.62 8.35 -12.99
C ASP A 83 0.44 6.91 -12.47
N GLU A 84 1.54 6.17 -12.30
CA GLU A 84 1.53 4.78 -11.85
C GLU A 84 2.00 4.63 -10.41
N ILE A 85 1.41 3.63 -9.73
CA ILE A 85 1.87 3.12 -8.45
C ILE A 85 2.70 1.87 -8.68
N VAL A 86 3.89 1.85 -8.10
CA VAL A 86 4.92 0.86 -8.39
C VAL A 86 5.53 0.33 -7.10
N ASP A 87 6.09 -0.86 -7.19
CA ASP A 87 6.77 -1.54 -6.10
C ASP A 87 5.95 -1.64 -4.81
N ILE A 88 4.67 -1.98 -4.93
CA ILE A 88 3.82 -2.18 -3.74
C ILE A 88 4.37 -3.34 -2.92
N ASP A 89 4.73 -3.08 -1.67
CA ASP A 89 5.20 -4.09 -0.72
C ASP A 89 4.43 -4.02 0.61
N PHE A 90 4.57 -5.07 1.41
CA PHE A 90 3.92 -5.20 2.72
C PHE A 90 4.94 -5.68 3.75
N GLU A 91 5.34 -4.75 4.61
CA GLU A 91 6.55 -4.86 5.43
C GLU A 91 6.20 -4.82 6.92
N ASP A 92 6.93 -5.60 7.71
CA ASP A 92 6.97 -5.42 9.17
C ASP A 92 7.85 -4.21 9.50
N TYR A 93 7.37 -3.38 10.41
CA TYR A 93 7.94 -2.09 10.81
C TYR A 93 8.77 -2.19 12.11
N HIS A 94 9.21 -3.39 12.48
CA HIS A 94 10.12 -3.63 13.61
C HIS A 94 11.38 -4.36 13.16
#